data_AF-A0A961EL98-F1
#
_entry.id   AF-A0A961EL98-F1
#
_cell.length_a   1.000
_cell.length_b   1.000
_cell.length_c   1.000
_cell.angle_alpha   90.00
_cell.angle_beta   90.00
_cell.angle_gamma   90.00
#
_symmetry.space_group_name_H-M   'P 1'
#
loop_
_entity.id
_entity.type
_entity.pdbx_description
1 polymer ?
#
loop_
_entity_poly.entity_id
_entity_poly.type
_entity_poly.pdbx_seq_one_letter_code
_entity_poly.pdbx_strand_id
1 'polypeptide(L)'
;MARESDPEVVLALALATRAVRTGSVAVDLHALAAVDPDFAWPADVADWLARVAASPLVTTGVLRLDDGLLYLERYHDQEVLVAETLGTRRALHPIPVHESELAAGLGRLFPDPRDADQRAAAELAVRERTAVITGGPGTGKTTTIARILALLAEQSTLTDGFHVPRFALAAPTAKAAARLQDAFATAAAGLPDSDRERLPIPAASTLHRLLGWRPGSRSRFAHDAATRLPHDVVVVDEASMVSLTMMARLLEALRPTARLIVVGDPDQLTSVEAGAV
;
A
#
# COMPACT_ATOMS: atom_id res chain seq x y z
N MET A 1 24.26 10.17 19.27
CA MET A 1 24.58 10.77 17.97
C MET A 1 26.07 10.60 17.76
N ALA A 2 26.48 9.76 16.80
CA ALA A 2 27.85 9.80 16.32
C ALA A 2 28.16 11.25 15.92
N ARG A 3 29.21 11.85 16.45
CA ARG A 3 29.63 13.20 16.05
C ARG A 3 30.31 13.05 14.69
N GLU A 4 29.50 13.01 13.63
CA GLU A 4 30.02 13.15 12.28
C GLU A 4 30.47 14.60 12.09
N SER A 5 31.72 14.77 11.65
CA SER A 5 32.37 16.07 11.45
C SER A 5 32.78 16.32 10.02
N ASP A 6 32.73 15.30 9.16
CA ASP A 6 32.98 15.47 7.73
C ASP A 6 31.84 16.30 7.10
N PRO A 7 32.13 17.48 6.54
CA PRO A 7 31.10 18.37 5.99
C PRO A 7 30.37 17.77 4.80
N GLU A 8 31.02 16.93 4.00
CA GLU A 8 30.38 16.28 2.84
C GLU A 8 29.42 15.17 3.30
N VAL A 9 29.78 14.43 4.36
CA VAL A 9 28.87 13.45 4.95
C VAL A 9 27.68 14.14 5.64
N VAL A 10 27.90 15.27 6.30
CA VAL A 10 26.82 16.09 6.88
C VAL A 10 25.90 16.63 5.78
N LEU A 11 26.43 17.07 4.65
CA LEU A 11 25.65 17.48 3.49
C LEU A 11 24.80 16.33 2.95
N ALA A 12 25.38 15.14 2.80
CA ALA A 12 24.67 13.93 2.37
C ALA A 12 23.49 13.59 3.30
N LEU A 13 23.71 13.65 4.63
CA LEU A 13 22.65 13.48 5.63
C LEU A 13 21.54 14.52 5.49
N ALA A 14 21.91 15.79 5.28
CA ALA A 14 20.94 16.88 5.10
C ALA A 14 20.09 16.68 3.84
N LEU A 15 20.69 16.19 2.75
CA LEU A 15 19.99 15.87 1.52
C LEU A 15 19.03 14.69 1.68
N ALA A 16 19.48 13.59 2.29
CA ALA A 16 18.61 12.44 2.59
C ALA A 16 17.43 12.85 3.48
N THR A 17 17.67 13.71 4.48
CA THR A 17 16.60 14.26 5.33
C THR A 17 15.64 15.17 4.57
N ARG A 18 16.16 16.01 3.66
CA ARG A 18 15.36 16.89 2.82
C ARG A 18 14.50 16.09 1.85
N ALA A 19 15.06 15.05 1.21
CA ALA A 19 14.37 14.20 0.24
C ALA A 19 13.06 13.65 0.79
N VAL A 20 13.12 13.12 2.02
CA VAL A 20 11.95 12.61 2.74
C VAL A 20 10.91 13.69 2.98
N ARG A 21 11.32 14.91 3.33
CA ARG A 21 10.39 16.03 3.51
C ARG A 21 9.76 16.50 2.19
N THR A 22 10.37 16.19 1.06
CA THR A 22 9.88 16.50 -0.29
C THR A 22 9.23 15.31 -1.00
N GLY A 23 8.98 14.20 -0.30
CA GLY A 23 8.26 13.05 -0.86
C GLY A 23 9.14 11.92 -1.41
N SER A 24 10.46 12.08 -1.48
CA SER A 24 11.41 11.07 -1.99
C SER A 24 12.01 10.25 -0.85
N VAL A 25 12.13 8.93 -1.02
CA VAL A 25 12.71 8.04 0.01
C VAL A 25 14.23 7.90 -0.08
N ALA A 26 14.79 8.22 -1.25
CA ALA A 26 16.21 8.15 -1.56
C ALA A 26 16.67 9.41 -2.29
N VAL A 27 18.00 9.58 -2.36
CA VAL A 27 18.66 10.62 -3.14
C VAL A 27 19.68 9.98 -4.06
N ASP A 28 19.60 10.29 -5.35
CA ASP A 28 20.70 10.05 -6.28
C ASP A 28 21.68 11.23 -6.22
N LEU A 29 22.85 11.00 -5.63
CA LEU A 29 23.88 12.04 -5.51
C LEU A 29 24.47 12.42 -6.88
N HIS A 30 24.42 11.54 -7.87
CA HIS A 30 24.91 11.83 -9.22
C HIS A 30 24.01 12.82 -9.97
N ALA A 31 22.71 12.86 -9.63
CA ALA A 31 21.74 13.74 -10.29
C ALA A 31 21.73 15.18 -9.74
N LEU A 32 22.32 15.43 -8.57
CA LEU A 32 22.17 16.70 -7.85
C LEU A 32 22.74 17.92 -8.59
N ALA A 33 23.89 17.76 -9.27
CA ALA A 33 24.51 18.85 -10.03
C ALA A 33 23.62 19.33 -11.19
N ALA A 34 22.77 18.45 -11.74
CA ALA A 34 21.81 18.84 -12.78
C ALA A 34 20.60 19.59 -12.20
N VAL A 35 20.27 19.36 -10.92
CA VAL A 35 19.12 19.99 -10.25
C VAL A 35 19.43 21.42 -9.81
N ASP A 36 20.65 21.68 -9.33
CA ASP A 36 21.11 23.01 -8.92
C ASP A 36 22.58 23.22 -9.34
N PRO A 37 22.83 23.63 -10.59
CA PRO A 37 24.19 23.77 -11.12
C PRO A 37 25.02 24.87 -10.43
N ASP A 38 24.36 25.82 -9.78
CA ASP A 38 25.01 26.98 -9.16
C ASP A 38 25.52 26.67 -7.73
N PHE A 39 25.08 25.56 -7.14
CA PHE A 39 25.57 25.10 -5.84
C PHE A 39 26.95 24.44 -5.95
N ALA A 40 27.82 24.70 -4.98
CA ALA A 40 29.16 24.12 -4.90
C ALA A 40 29.11 22.65 -4.41
N TRP A 41 28.65 21.75 -5.27
CA TRP A 41 28.62 20.32 -5.00
C TRP A 41 30.03 19.71 -4.90
N PRO A 42 30.21 18.60 -4.15
CA PRO A 42 31.44 17.81 -4.20
C PRO A 42 31.76 17.40 -5.64
N ALA A 43 32.99 17.70 -6.09
CA ALA A 43 33.39 17.56 -7.49
C ALA A 43 33.46 16.09 -7.95
N ASP A 44 33.81 15.17 -7.05
CA ASP A 44 33.85 13.73 -7.29
C ASP A 44 32.79 13.02 -6.45
N VAL A 45 31.69 12.65 -7.09
CA VAL A 45 30.58 11.95 -6.44
C VAL A 45 30.98 10.55 -5.97
N ALA A 46 31.91 9.87 -6.65
CA ALA A 46 32.34 8.54 -6.24
C ALA A 46 33.17 8.60 -4.95
N ASP A 47 34.05 9.58 -4.84
CA ASP A 47 34.82 9.87 -3.62
C ASP A 47 33.89 10.32 -2.48
N TRP A 48 32.87 11.13 -2.79
CA TRP A 48 31.83 11.52 -1.81
C TRP A 48 31.04 10.31 -1.29
N LEU A 49 30.58 9.43 -2.18
CA LEU A 49 29.91 8.18 -1.81
C LEU A 49 30.81 7.28 -0.96
N ALA A 50 32.10 7.19 -1.28
CA ALA A 50 33.06 6.41 -0.49
C ALA A 50 33.23 6.97 0.92
N ARG A 51 33.28 8.31 1.08
CA ARG A 51 33.29 8.97 2.40
C ARG A 51 32.02 8.67 3.19
N VAL A 52 30.85 8.77 2.56
CA VAL A 52 29.57 8.44 3.20
C VAL A 52 29.55 6.96 3.62
N ALA A 53 29.99 6.04 2.76
CA ALA A 53 30.05 4.62 3.08
C ALA A 53 30.95 4.29 4.28
N ALA A 54 32.05 5.03 4.44
CA ALA A 54 32.98 4.87 5.56
C ALA A 54 32.51 5.56 6.87
N SER A 55 31.45 6.38 6.81
CA SER A 55 30.98 7.15 7.96
C SER A 55 30.41 6.27 9.08
N PRO A 56 30.59 6.65 10.35
CA PRO A 56 29.83 6.11 11.47
C PRO A 56 28.32 6.17 11.27
N LEU A 57 27.78 7.10 10.47
CA LEU A 57 26.34 7.18 10.20
C LEU A 57 25.81 5.98 9.43
N VAL A 58 26.63 5.35 8.59
CA VAL A 58 26.26 4.09 7.92
C VAL A 58 26.42 2.91 8.89
N THR A 59 27.52 2.85 9.63
CA THR A 59 27.76 1.72 10.54
C THR A 59 26.82 1.71 11.76
N THR A 60 26.29 2.85 12.17
CA THR A 60 25.36 2.99 13.31
C THR A 60 23.89 2.92 12.93
N GLY A 61 23.57 2.72 11.66
CA GLY A 61 22.19 2.48 11.25
C GLY A 61 21.37 3.74 10.90
N VAL A 62 22.02 4.85 10.52
CA VAL A 62 21.36 6.14 10.26
C VAL A 62 21.17 6.36 8.76
N LEU A 63 22.23 6.12 7.98
CA LEU A 63 22.24 6.25 6.53
C LEU A 63 22.47 4.88 5.90
N ARG A 64 21.84 4.66 4.75
CA ARG A 64 22.06 3.47 3.93
C ARG A 64 22.41 3.88 2.52
N LEU A 65 23.47 3.28 1.98
CA LEU A 65 23.78 3.31 0.55
C LEU A 65 23.35 1.99 -0.05
N ASP A 66 22.57 2.05 -1.13
CA ASP A 66 22.13 0.88 -1.87
C ASP A 66 21.94 1.25 -3.34
N ASP A 67 22.51 0.47 -4.26
CA ASP A 67 22.48 0.71 -5.71
C ASP A 67 22.78 2.16 -6.16
N GLY A 68 23.73 2.82 -5.48
CA GLY A 68 24.14 4.20 -5.77
C GLY A 68 23.18 5.28 -5.23
N LEU A 69 22.11 4.89 -4.56
CA LEU A 69 21.17 5.77 -3.91
C LEU A 69 21.46 5.89 -2.41
N LEU A 70 21.26 7.10 -1.87
CA LEU A 70 21.39 7.41 -0.45
C LEU A 70 20.04 7.50 0.23
N TYR A 71 19.88 6.75 1.32
CA TYR A 71 18.68 6.66 2.12
C TYR A 71 18.94 7.08 3.57
N LEU A 72 17.88 7.52 4.24
CA LEU A 72 17.77 7.30 5.68
C LEU A 72 17.40 5.83 5.90
N GLU A 73 18.16 5.12 6.73
CA GLU A 73 18.08 3.64 6.86
C GLU A 73 16.66 3.14 7.10
N ARG A 74 15.91 3.83 7.98
CA ARG A 74 14.50 3.51 8.26
C ARG A 74 13.63 3.41 7.00
N TYR A 75 13.84 4.26 6.01
CA TYR A 75 13.02 4.26 4.79
C TYR A 75 13.47 3.16 3.82
N HIS A 76 14.77 2.88 3.76
CA HIS A 76 15.29 1.73 3.04
C HIS A 76 14.73 0.42 3.58
N ASP A 77 14.76 0.23 4.90
CA ASP A 77 14.18 -0.96 5.56
C ASP A 77 12.69 -1.13 5.24
N GLN A 78 11.95 -0.02 5.16
CA GLN A 78 10.53 -0.05 4.81
C GLN A 78 10.30 -0.43 3.35
N GLU A 79 11.13 0.07 2.44
CA GLU A 79 11.08 -0.26 1.01
C GLU A 79 11.38 -1.74 0.79
N VAL A 80 12.45 -2.26 1.39
CA VAL A 80 12.81 -3.67 1.38
C VAL A 80 11.66 -4.51 1.96
N LEU A 81 11.11 -4.13 3.11
CA LEU A 81 10.01 -4.86 3.73
C LEU A 81 8.77 -4.92 2.83
N VAL A 82 8.41 -3.83 2.16
CA VAL A 82 7.29 -3.80 1.21
C VAL A 82 7.57 -4.74 0.04
N ALA A 83 8.73 -4.62 -0.60
CA ALA A 83 9.11 -5.43 -1.74
C ALA A 83 9.15 -6.94 -1.41
N GLU A 84 9.82 -7.31 -0.32
CA GLU A 84 9.93 -8.70 0.14
C GLU A 84 8.57 -9.28 0.55
N THR A 85 7.74 -8.50 1.25
CA THR A 85 6.41 -8.96 1.67
C THR A 85 5.51 -9.19 0.46
N LEU A 86 5.52 -8.30 -0.53
CA LEU A 86 4.77 -8.49 -1.77
C LEU A 86 5.28 -9.69 -2.58
N GLY A 87 6.60 -9.85 -2.70
CA GLY A 87 7.23 -11.00 -3.34
C GLY A 87 6.85 -12.33 -2.67
N THR A 88 6.92 -12.38 -1.33
CA THR A 88 6.53 -13.55 -0.54
C THR A 88 5.04 -13.88 -0.73
N ARG A 89 4.17 -12.87 -0.68
CA ARG A 89 2.72 -13.05 -0.85
C ARG A 89 2.37 -13.59 -2.23
N ARG A 90 3.07 -13.16 -3.28
CA ARG A 90 2.92 -13.66 -4.65
C ARG A 90 3.40 -15.11 -4.80
N ALA A 91 4.43 -15.50 -4.05
CA ALA A 91 4.98 -16.86 -4.08
C ALA A 91 4.16 -17.90 -3.28
N LEU A 92 3.18 -17.47 -2.49
CA LEU A 92 2.29 -18.39 -1.77
C LEU A 92 1.41 -19.19 -2.74
N HIS A 93 1.01 -20.39 -2.32
CA HIS A 93 0.12 -21.25 -3.11
C HIS A 93 -1.12 -20.50 -3.61
N PRO A 94 -1.53 -20.72 -4.88
CA PRO A 94 -2.72 -20.11 -5.45
C PRO A 94 -3.94 -20.31 -4.54
N ILE A 95 -4.82 -19.31 -4.51
CA ILE A 95 -6.06 -19.41 -3.75
C ILE A 95 -6.99 -20.36 -4.50
N PRO A 96 -7.55 -21.39 -3.85
CA PRO A 96 -8.56 -22.23 -4.48
C PRO A 96 -9.77 -21.37 -4.90
N VAL A 97 -10.21 -21.55 -6.14
CA VAL A 97 -11.36 -20.83 -6.72
C VAL A 97 -12.32 -21.85 -7.32
N HIS A 98 -13.59 -21.70 -7.02
CA HIS A 98 -14.68 -22.43 -7.65
C HIS A 98 -14.97 -21.78 -9.01
N GLU A 99 -14.31 -22.29 -10.07
CA GLU A 99 -14.30 -21.67 -11.41
C GLU A 99 -15.70 -21.48 -12.03
N SER A 100 -16.59 -22.47 -11.90
CA SER A 100 -17.96 -22.36 -12.41
C SER A 100 -18.72 -21.22 -11.74
N GLU A 101 -18.57 -21.09 -10.42
CA GLU A 101 -19.24 -20.07 -9.63
C GLU A 101 -18.63 -18.69 -9.86
N LEU A 102 -17.31 -18.60 -10.03
CA LEU A 102 -16.67 -17.35 -10.40
C LEU A 102 -17.16 -16.88 -11.78
N ALA A 103 -17.22 -17.77 -12.78
CA ALA A 103 -17.71 -17.42 -14.11
C ALA A 103 -19.18 -16.95 -14.10
N ALA A 104 -20.03 -17.65 -13.33
CA ALA A 104 -21.43 -17.28 -13.15
C ALA A 104 -21.60 -15.94 -12.42
N GLY A 105 -20.86 -15.74 -11.32
CA GLY A 105 -20.84 -14.50 -10.55
C GLY A 105 -20.36 -13.31 -11.38
N LEU A 106 -19.29 -13.47 -12.17
CA LEU A 106 -18.80 -12.44 -13.09
C LEU A 106 -19.84 -12.09 -14.16
N GLY A 107 -20.54 -13.09 -14.72
CA GLY A 107 -21.63 -12.85 -15.68
C GLY A 107 -22.81 -12.11 -15.07
N ARG A 108 -23.16 -12.42 -13.81
CA ARG A 108 -24.25 -11.79 -13.07
C ARG A 108 -23.93 -10.35 -12.66
N LEU A 109 -22.71 -10.11 -12.16
CA LEU A 109 -22.31 -8.83 -11.57
C LEU A 109 -21.74 -7.84 -12.60
N PHE A 110 -21.23 -8.33 -13.74
CA PHE A 110 -20.72 -7.51 -14.84
C PHE A 110 -21.39 -7.92 -16.17
N PRO A 111 -22.72 -7.68 -16.31
CA PRO A 111 -23.47 -8.08 -17.49
C PRO A 111 -23.25 -7.14 -18.70
N ASP A 112 -22.79 -5.91 -18.46
CA ASP A 112 -22.53 -4.92 -19.50
C ASP A 112 -21.15 -5.17 -20.13
N PRO A 113 -21.05 -5.36 -21.46
CA PRO A 113 -19.77 -5.52 -22.13
C PRO A 113 -18.81 -4.34 -21.94
N ARG A 114 -19.31 -3.15 -21.59
CA ARG A 114 -18.51 -1.96 -21.28
C ARG A 114 -17.73 -2.09 -19.97
N ASP A 115 -18.13 -3.02 -19.10
CA ASP A 115 -17.46 -3.29 -17.83
C ASP A 115 -16.31 -4.32 -17.98
N ALA A 116 -15.78 -4.55 -19.18
CA ALA A 116 -14.78 -5.58 -19.44
C ALA A 116 -13.52 -5.44 -18.55
N ASP A 117 -13.03 -4.21 -18.36
CA ASP A 117 -11.86 -3.93 -17.52
C ASP A 117 -12.18 -4.17 -16.04
N GLN A 118 -13.36 -3.75 -15.56
CA GLN A 118 -13.81 -3.97 -14.19
C GLN A 118 -14.02 -5.47 -13.92
N ARG A 119 -14.52 -6.22 -14.90
CA ARG A 119 -14.66 -7.68 -14.85
C ARG A 119 -13.30 -8.36 -14.74
N ALA A 120 -12.33 -7.96 -15.57
CA ALA A 120 -10.97 -8.49 -15.51
C ALA A 120 -10.28 -8.16 -14.18
N ALA A 121 -10.44 -6.93 -13.67
CA ALA A 121 -9.95 -6.53 -12.36
C ALA A 121 -10.59 -7.35 -11.23
N ALA A 122 -11.89 -7.66 -11.35
CA ALA A 122 -12.58 -8.48 -10.37
C ALA A 122 -12.11 -9.94 -10.38
N GLU A 123 -11.93 -10.53 -11.56
CA GLU A 123 -11.36 -11.86 -11.70
C GLU A 123 -9.95 -11.94 -11.10
N LEU A 124 -9.08 -10.99 -11.42
CA LEU A 124 -7.74 -10.89 -10.84
C LEU A 124 -7.80 -10.79 -9.32
N ALA A 125 -8.66 -9.90 -8.79
CA ALA A 125 -8.79 -9.70 -7.35
C ALA A 125 -9.32 -10.94 -6.62
N VAL A 126 -10.12 -11.81 -7.26
CA VAL A 126 -10.55 -13.08 -6.67
C VAL A 126 -9.42 -14.11 -6.66
N ARG A 127 -8.52 -14.09 -7.65
CA ARG A 127 -7.42 -15.07 -7.76
C ARG A 127 -6.19 -14.70 -6.94
N GLU A 128 -5.90 -13.40 -6.82
CA GLU A 128 -4.63 -12.91 -6.27
C GLU A 128 -4.70 -12.39 -4.83
N ARG A 129 -3.70 -12.74 -4.01
CA ARG A 129 -3.59 -12.23 -2.61
C ARG A 129 -3.39 -10.73 -2.55
N THR A 130 -2.74 -10.16 -3.54
CA THR A 130 -2.58 -8.71 -3.66
C THR A 130 -3.01 -8.31 -5.06
N ALA A 131 -3.97 -7.39 -5.15
CA ALA A 131 -4.40 -6.80 -6.41
C ALA A 131 -4.32 -5.27 -6.31
N VAL A 132 -3.81 -4.64 -7.35
CA VAL A 132 -3.81 -3.18 -7.51
C VAL A 132 -4.77 -2.85 -8.64
N ILE A 133 -5.79 -2.04 -8.34
CA ILE A 133 -6.83 -1.63 -9.28
C ILE A 133 -6.71 -0.13 -9.49
N THR A 134 -6.29 0.25 -10.69
CA THR A 134 -6.13 1.65 -11.08
C THR A 134 -7.30 2.12 -11.92
N GLY A 135 -7.69 3.38 -11.78
CA GLY A 135 -8.60 4.01 -12.72
C GLY A 135 -8.87 5.47 -12.38
N GLY A 136 -9.22 6.26 -13.39
CA GLY A 136 -9.54 7.68 -13.23
C GLY A 136 -10.76 7.97 -12.34
N PRO A 137 -11.10 9.25 -12.12
CA PRO A 137 -12.33 9.63 -11.42
C PRO A 137 -13.56 9.17 -12.21
N GLY A 138 -14.57 8.62 -11.52
CA GLY A 138 -15.83 8.22 -12.14
C GLY A 138 -15.83 6.90 -12.91
N THR A 139 -14.73 6.13 -12.93
CA THR A 139 -14.63 4.83 -13.63
C THR A 139 -15.32 3.65 -12.91
N GLY A 140 -16.11 3.93 -11.88
CA GLY A 140 -16.85 2.91 -11.14
C GLY A 140 -16.03 2.09 -10.14
N LYS A 141 -14.82 2.55 -9.74
CA LYS A 141 -13.92 1.83 -8.80
C LYS A 141 -14.64 1.26 -7.57
N THR A 142 -15.41 2.08 -6.86
CA THR A 142 -16.12 1.64 -5.65
C THR A 142 -17.23 0.62 -5.96
N THR A 143 -17.90 0.75 -7.12
CA THR A 143 -18.87 -0.25 -7.59
C THR A 143 -18.18 -1.58 -7.89
N THR A 144 -17.01 -1.55 -8.53
CA THR A 144 -16.18 -2.73 -8.78
C THR A 144 -15.75 -3.37 -7.46
N ILE A 145 -15.32 -2.59 -6.46
CA ILE A 145 -14.97 -3.10 -5.12
C ILE A 145 -16.16 -3.83 -4.50
N ALA A 146 -17.36 -3.25 -4.50
CA ALA A 146 -18.55 -3.89 -3.93
C ALA A 146 -18.85 -5.24 -4.61
N ARG A 147 -18.75 -5.31 -5.94
CA ARG A 147 -18.90 -6.54 -6.72
C ARG A 147 -17.80 -7.56 -6.42
N ILE A 148 -16.55 -7.12 -6.24
CA ILE A 148 -15.43 -7.99 -5.83
C ILE A 148 -15.69 -8.60 -4.45
N LEU A 149 -16.12 -7.80 -3.48
CA LEU A 149 -16.39 -8.32 -2.13
C LEU A 149 -17.57 -9.31 -2.14
N ALA A 150 -18.58 -9.10 -2.99
CA ALA A 150 -19.65 -10.07 -3.20
C ALA A 150 -19.14 -11.40 -3.78
N LEU A 151 -18.29 -11.37 -4.82
CA LEU A 151 -17.65 -12.57 -5.37
C LEU A 151 -16.80 -13.30 -4.33
N LEU A 152 -16.03 -12.57 -3.53
CA LEU A 152 -15.21 -13.17 -2.46
C LEU A 152 -16.08 -13.80 -1.36
N ALA A 153 -17.20 -13.17 -1.01
CA ALA A 153 -18.16 -13.75 -0.06
C ALA A 153 -18.76 -15.05 -0.63
N GLU A 154 -19.17 -15.06 -1.91
CA GLU A 154 -19.69 -16.25 -2.60
C GLU A 154 -18.67 -17.39 -2.61
N GLN A 155 -17.42 -17.11 -3.04
CA GLN A 155 -16.34 -18.10 -3.05
C GLN A 155 -16.05 -18.68 -1.66
N SER A 156 -16.00 -17.83 -0.63
CA SER A 156 -15.72 -18.26 0.75
C SER A 156 -16.83 -19.16 1.31
N THR A 157 -18.10 -18.88 0.99
CA THR A 157 -19.21 -19.73 1.48
C THR A 157 -19.13 -21.16 0.98
N LEU A 158 -18.52 -21.38 -0.19
CA LEU A 158 -18.36 -22.68 -0.84
C LEU A 158 -17.15 -23.47 -0.32
N THR A 159 -16.11 -22.78 0.14
CA THR A 159 -14.87 -23.43 0.62
C THR A 159 -14.91 -23.72 2.12
N ASP A 160 -15.33 -22.75 2.94
CA ASP A 160 -15.14 -22.76 4.39
C ASP A 160 -16.43 -22.98 5.19
N GLY A 161 -17.40 -23.71 4.62
CA GLY A 161 -18.62 -24.11 5.31
C GLY A 161 -19.46 -22.93 5.79
N PHE A 162 -19.73 -21.96 4.90
CA PHE A 162 -20.51 -20.74 5.14
C PHE A 162 -19.84 -19.64 5.99
N HIS A 163 -18.52 -19.66 6.17
CA HIS A 163 -17.82 -18.51 6.77
C HIS A 163 -17.77 -17.34 5.78
N VAL A 164 -18.34 -16.19 6.17
CA VAL A 164 -18.23 -14.94 5.40
C VAL A 164 -16.92 -14.22 5.78
N PRO A 165 -16.09 -13.81 4.80
CA PRO A 165 -14.83 -13.13 5.11
C PRO A 165 -15.06 -11.85 5.91
N ARG A 166 -14.15 -11.55 6.84
CA ARG A 166 -14.12 -10.26 7.53
C ARG A 166 -13.46 -9.22 6.62
N PHE A 167 -14.27 -8.29 6.12
CA PHE A 167 -13.83 -7.21 5.24
C PHE A 167 -13.47 -5.96 6.05
N ALA A 168 -12.40 -5.26 5.65
CA ALA A 168 -12.10 -3.90 6.08
C ALA A 168 -11.98 -2.98 4.87
N LEU A 169 -12.58 -1.79 4.98
CA LEU A 169 -12.36 -0.69 4.05
C LEU A 169 -11.50 0.37 4.75
N ALA A 170 -10.44 0.79 4.07
CA ALA A 170 -9.54 1.81 4.57
C ALA A 170 -9.25 2.88 3.53
N ALA A 171 -9.02 4.09 4.01
CA ALA A 171 -8.53 5.21 3.22
C ALA A 171 -7.47 5.99 4.03
N PRO A 172 -6.63 6.82 3.41
CA PRO A 172 -5.59 7.56 4.12
C PRO A 172 -6.17 8.68 5.02
N THR A 173 -7.29 9.29 4.64
CA THR A 173 -7.89 10.42 5.37
C THR A 173 -9.32 10.11 5.83
N ALA A 174 -9.79 10.80 6.88
CA ALA A 174 -11.14 10.63 7.40
C ALA A 174 -12.22 11.02 6.38
N LYS A 175 -11.96 12.07 5.57
CA LYS A 175 -12.86 12.50 4.49
C LYS A 175 -12.95 11.45 3.40
N ALA A 176 -11.82 10.86 3.00
CA ALA A 176 -11.81 9.77 2.02
C ALA A 176 -12.53 8.52 2.56
N ALA A 177 -12.31 8.16 3.83
CA ALA A 177 -12.98 7.03 4.46
C ALA A 177 -14.51 7.20 4.52
N ALA A 178 -15.00 8.40 4.85
CA ALA A 178 -16.44 8.70 4.84
C ALA A 178 -17.04 8.58 3.43
N ARG A 179 -16.37 9.15 2.41
CA ARG A 179 -16.80 9.03 1.01
C ARG A 179 -16.82 7.57 0.54
N LEU A 180 -15.79 6.80 0.91
CA LEU A 180 -15.72 5.37 0.63
C LEU A 180 -16.88 4.61 1.27
N GLN A 181 -17.23 4.93 2.52
CA GLN A 181 -18.39 4.32 3.20
C GLN A 181 -19.69 4.57 2.43
N ASP A 182 -19.96 5.83 2.08
CA ASP A 182 -21.22 6.22 1.42
C ASP A 182 -21.32 5.62 0.01
N ALA A 183 -20.24 5.71 -0.76
CA ALA A 183 -20.17 5.16 -2.11
C ALA A 183 -20.27 3.64 -2.10
N PHE A 184 -19.61 2.97 -1.15
CA PHE A 184 -19.71 1.52 -1.00
C PHE A 184 -21.11 1.08 -0.60
N ALA A 185 -21.73 1.74 0.38
CA ALA A 185 -23.10 1.42 0.80
C ALA A 185 -24.10 1.58 -0.35
N THR A 186 -23.96 2.64 -1.15
CA THR A 186 -24.78 2.87 -2.35
C THR A 186 -24.57 1.76 -3.39
N ALA A 187 -23.30 1.41 -3.67
CA ALA A 187 -22.98 0.34 -4.62
C ALA A 187 -23.47 -1.03 -4.15
N ALA A 188 -23.31 -1.34 -2.87
CA ALA A 188 -23.77 -2.60 -2.26
C ALA A 188 -25.29 -2.72 -2.31
N ALA A 189 -26.04 -1.63 -2.11
CA ALA A 189 -27.49 -1.63 -2.24
C ALA A 189 -27.95 -1.97 -3.67
N GLY A 190 -27.17 -1.58 -4.68
CA GLY A 190 -27.44 -1.88 -6.09
C GLY A 190 -27.06 -3.30 -6.53
N LEU A 191 -26.50 -4.14 -5.66
CA LEU A 191 -26.21 -5.54 -5.97
C LEU A 191 -27.50 -6.36 -6.09
N PRO A 192 -27.49 -7.48 -6.85
CA PRO A 192 -28.58 -8.46 -6.85
C PRO A 192 -28.88 -8.94 -5.41
N ASP A 193 -30.14 -9.28 -5.13
CA ASP A 193 -30.59 -9.62 -3.77
C ASP A 193 -29.73 -10.71 -3.11
N SER A 194 -29.42 -11.76 -3.86
CA SER A 194 -28.59 -12.87 -3.37
C SER A 194 -27.18 -12.46 -2.97
N ASP A 195 -26.61 -11.47 -3.65
CA ASP A 195 -25.26 -10.96 -3.36
C ASP A 195 -25.30 -9.96 -2.19
N ARG A 196 -26.34 -9.12 -2.16
CA ARG A 196 -26.57 -8.14 -1.08
C ARG A 196 -26.78 -8.83 0.27
N GLU A 197 -27.52 -9.94 0.31
CA GLU A 197 -27.78 -10.70 1.53
C GLU A 197 -26.51 -11.38 2.10
N ARG A 198 -25.55 -11.72 1.24
CA ARG A 198 -24.28 -12.38 1.64
C ARG A 198 -23.18 -11.39 2.01
N LEU A 199 -23.25 -10.17 1.49
CA LEU A 199 -22.21 -9.16 1.68
C LEU A 199 -22.53 -8.29 2.92
N PRO A 200 -21.85 -8.49 4.06
CA PRO A 200 -21.93 -7.53 5.15
C PRO A 200 -21.35 -6.20 4.67
N ILE A 201 -21.94 -5.08 5.10
CA ILE A 201 -21.39 -3.75 4.82
C ILE A 201 -20.25 -3.50 5.81
N PRO A 202 -18.97 -3.53 5.39
CA PRO A 202 -17.87 -3.21 6.28
C PRO A 202 -17.86 -1.73 6.65
N ALA A 203 -17.38 -1.44 7.85
CA ALA A 203 -17.07 -0.08 8.26
C ALA A 203 -15.79 0.40 7.57
N ALA A 204 -15.85 1.56 6.92
CA ALA A 204 -14.70 2.26 6.41
C ALA A 204 -14.04 3.08 7.51
N SER A 205 -12.71 3.08 7.53
CA SER A 205 -11.93 3.82 8.51
C SER A 205 -10.65 4.38 7.89
N THR A 206 -9.92 5.21 8.63
CA THR A 206 -8.57 5.58 8.19
C THR A 206 -7.61 4.42 8.39
N LEU A 207 -6.54 4.33 7.59
CA LEU A 207 -5.46 3.35 7.83
C LEU A 207 -4.93 3.42 9.26
N HIS A 208 -4.79 4.64 9.81
CA HIS A 208 -4.39 4.85 11.20
C HIS A 208 -5.35 4.21 12.21
N ARG A 209 -6.67 4.35 11.99
CA ARG A 209 -7.69 3.76 12.86
C ARG A 209 -7.72 2.24 12.68
N LEU A 210 -7.61 1.73 11.45
CA LEU A 210 -7.56 0.30 11.16
C LEU A 210 -6.38 -0.38 11.86
N LEU A 211 -5.19 0.24 11.82
CA LEU A 211 -3.98 -0.25 12.50
C LEU A 211 -3.98 -0.02 14.02
N GLY A 212 -5.02 0.65 14.54
CA GLY A 212 -5.16 0.94 15.96
C GLY A 212 -4.09 1.89 16.48
N TRP A 213 -3.93 3.06 15.87
CA TRP A 213 -3.01 4.10 16.33
C TRP A 213 -3.20 4.41 17.82
N ARG A 214 -2.11 4.35 18.59
CA ARG A 214 -2.06 4.59 20.03
C ARG A 214 -1.14 5.78 20.32
N PRO A 215 -1.69 6.97 20.62
CA PRO A 215 -0.89 8.12 21.03
C PRO A 215 0.02 7.74 22.22
N GLY A 216 1.32 8.03 22.12
CA GLY A 216 2.27 7.82 23.21
C GLY A 216 2.79 6.37 23.41
N SER A 217 2.42 5.40 22.58
CA SER A 217 2.97 4.03 22.63
C SER A 217 4.32 3.91 21.91
N ARG A 218 5.24 3.07 22.43
CA ARG A 218 6.51 2.69 21.78
C ARG A 218 6.30 2.02 20.41
N SER A 219 5.25 1.21 20.25
CA SER A 219 4.91 0.55 18.96
C SER A 219 4.12 1.45 18.01
N ARG A 220 3.58 2.58 18.51
CA ARG A 220 2.66 3.53 17.85
C ARG A 220 1.35 2.96 17.29
N PHE A 221 1.29 1.68 16.92
CA PHE A 221 0.10 0.97 16.42
C PHE A 221 -0.21 -0.26 17.28
N ALA A 222 -1.47 -0.68 17.29
CA ALA A 222 -1.95 -1.86 18.01
C ALA A 222 -1.78 -3.15 17.19
N HIS A 223 -1.76 -3.04 15.86
CA HIS A 223 -1.62 -4.15 14.94
C HIS A 223 -0.27 -4.11 14.23
N ASP A 224 0.41 -5.26 14.22
CA ASP A 224 1.78 -5.43 13.71
C ASP A 224 2.09 -6.93 13.44
N ALA A 225 3.38 -7.22 13.26
CA ALA A 225 3.91 -8.56 13.05
C ALA A 225 3.76 -9.52 14.26
N ALA A 226 3.29 -9.07 15.42
CA ALA A 226 2.91 -9.93 16.56
C ALA A 226 1.37 -10.00 16.71
N THR A 227 0.66 -8.92 16.39
CA THR A 227 -0.80 -8.81 16.53
C THR A 227 -1.43 -8.47 15.17
N ARG A 228 -1.74 -9.49 14.36
CA ARG A 228 -2.31 -9.27 13.02
C ARG A 228 -3.71 -8.66 13.04
N LEU A 229 -4.06 -7.99 11.95
CA LEU A 229 -5.41 -7.51 11.66
C LEU A 229 -6.40 -8.69 11.62
N PRO A 230 -7.56 -8.56 12.27
CA PRO A 230 -8.60 -9.59 12.29
C PRO A 230 -9.48 -9.54 11.03
N HIS A 231 -8.88 -9.32 9.85
CA HIS A 231 -9.58 -9.18 8.57
C HIS A 231 -9.01 -10.16 7.55
N ASP A 232 -9.90 -10.81 6.80
CA ASP A 232 -9.55 -11.75 5.73
C ASP A 232 -9.29 -11.01 4.42
N VAL A 233 -9.95 -9.87 4.22
CA VAL A 233 -9.80 -9.00 3.06
C VAL A 233 -9.70 -7.55 3.53
N VAL A 234 -8.66 -6.85 3.11
CA VAL A 234 -8.46 -5.41 3.38
C VAL A 234 -8.42 -4.67 2.05
N VAL A 235 -9.30 -3.68 1.90
CA VAL A 235 -9.33 -2.77 0.77
C VAL A 235 -8.78 -1.42 1.20
N VAL A 236 -7.85 -0.88 0.43
CA VAL A 236 -7.29 0.47 0.63
C VAL A 236 -7.66 1.30 -0.59
N ASP A 237 -8.52 2.30 -0.42
CA ASP A 237 -8.86 3.27 -1.46
C ASP A 237 -8.02 4.54 -1.33
N GLU A 238 -7.90 5.28 -2.43
CA GLU A 238 -7.06 6.47 -2.57
C GLU A 238 -5.57 6.17 -2.27
N ALA A 239 -5.07 5.06 -2.81
CA ALA A 239 -3.72 4.57 -2.57
C ALA A 239 -2.61 5.56 -2.94
N SER A 240 -2.83 6.44 -3.92
CA SER A 240 -1.86 7.48 -4.31
C SER A 240 -1.43 8.37 -3.13
N MET A 241 -2.31 8.53 -2.13
CA MET A 241 -2.04 9.31 -0.92
C MET A 241 -1.38 8.50 0.21
N VAL A 242 -1.15 7.19 0.04
CA VAL A 242 -0.55 6.31 1.06
C VAL A 242 0.97 6.42 1.00
N SER A 243 1.59 6.66 2.16
CA SER A 243 3.04 6.73 2.28
C SER A 243 3.68 5.36 2.47
N LEU A 244 4.98 5.27 2.16
CA LEU A 244 5.77 4.04 2.31
C LEU A 244 5.70 3.52 3.74
N THR A 245 5.80 4.42 4.72
CA THR A 245 5.67 4.05 6.13
C THR A 245 4.31 3.43 6.42
N MET A 246 3.21 3.98 5.90
CA MET A 246 1.87 3.43 6.13
C MET A 246 1.66 2.09 5.41
N MET A 247 2.16 1.93 4.19
CA MET A 247 2.11 0.67 3.46
C MET A 247 2.92 -0.42 4.17
N ALA A 248 4.15 -0.12 4.59
CA ALA A 248 5.00 -1.03 5.35
C ALA A 248 4.28 -1.51 6.63
N ARG A 249 3.67 -0.59 7.40
CA ARG A 249 2.91 -0.92 8.61
C ARG A 249 1.66 -1.76 8.31
N LEU A 250 0.97 -1.48 7.21
CA LEU A 250 -0.16 -2.29 6.78
C LEU A 250 0.28 -3.72 6.45
N LEU A 251 1.32 -3.88 5.66
CA LEU A 251 1.83 -5.19 5.25
C LEU A 251 2.34 -6.01 6.45
N GLU A 252 3.04 -5.39 7.40
CA GLU A 252 3.43 -6.03 8.67
C GLU A 252 2.21 -6.56 9.46
N ALA A 253 1.14 -5.76 9.50
CA ALA A 253 -0.08 -6.06 10.24
C ALA A 253 -1.01 -7.04 9.52
N LEU A 254 -0.81 -7.32 8.23
CA LEU A 254 -1.62 -8.27 7.47
C LEU A 254 -1.18 -9.72 7.73
N ARG A 255 -2.17 -10.63 7.84
CA ARG A 255 -1.87 -12.06 7.81
C ARG A 255 -1.32 -12.43 6.42
N PRO A 256 -0.34 -13.34 6.30
CA PRO A 256 0.18 -13.78 5.00
C PRO A 256 -0.92 -14.29 4.05
N THR A 257 -1.98 -14.89 4.61
CA THR A 257 -3.13 -15.42 3.88
C THR A 257 -4.24 -14.39 3.63
N ALA A 258 -4.23 -13.24 4.30
CA ALA A 258 -5.24 -12.19 4.07
C ALA A 258 -5.05 -11.57 2.70
N ARG A 259 -6.15 -11.17 2.06
CA ARG A 259 -6.15 -10.50 0.76
C ARG A 259 -6.03 -8.99 0.93
N LEU A 260 -5.24 -8.36 0.08
CA LEU A 260 -5.05 -6.92 -0.01
C LEU A 260 -5.52 -6.45 -1.38
N ILE A 261 -6.46 -5.51 -1.41
CA ILE A 261 -6.90 -4.84 -2.64
C ILE A 261 -6.56 -3.37 -2.50
N VAL A 262 -5.64 -2.89 -3.32
CA VAL A 262 -5.21 -1.49 -3.35
C VAL A 262 -5.90 -0.82 -4.52
N VAL A 263 -6.56 0.31 -4.26
CA VAL A 263 -7.33 1.04 -5.26
C VAL A 263 -6.85 2.47 -5.30
N GLY A 264 -6.60 2.98 -6.50
CA GLY A 264 -6.07 4.32 -6.67
C GLY A 264 -6.23 4.82 -8.08
N ASP A 265 -5.76 6.05 -8.26
CA ASP A 265 -5.72 6.74 -9.52
C ASP A 265 -4.28 7.20 -9.74
N PRO A 266 -3.56 6.66 -10.74
CA PRO A 266 -2.16 6.99 -10.97
C PRO A 266 -1.97 8.47 -11.35
N ASP A 267 -3.02 9.12 -11.85
CA ASP A 267 -2.99 10.53 -12.28
C ASP A 267 -3.42 11.50 -11.16
N GLN A 268 -3.81 11.01 -9.99
CA GLN A 268 -4.14 11.85 -8.84
C GLN A 268 -2.92 12.26 -8.02
N LEU A 269 -3.10 13.31 -7.21
CA LEU A 269 -2.08 13.80 -6.29
C LEU A 269 -1.50 12.66 -5.44
N THR A 270 -0.18 12.59 -5.43
CA THR A 270 0.60 11.65 -4.63
C THR A 270 0.63 12.07 -3.17
N SER A 271 1.00 11.14 -2.27
CA SER A 271 1.13 11.39 -0.85
C SER A 271 2.05 12.60 -0.57
N VAL A 272 1.70 13.38 0.46
CA VAL A 272 2.54 14.49 0.97
C VAL A 272 3.70 13.95 1.81
N GLU A 273 3.61 12.71 2.29
CA GLU A 273 4.66 12.00 3.01
C GLU A 273 5.59 11.23 2.05
N ALA A 274 6.82 10.94 2.49
CA ALA A 274 7.82 10.26 1.66
C ALA A 274 7.38 8.89 1.15
N GLY A 275 7.65 8.66 -0.13
CA GLY A 275 7.45 7.39 -0.82
C GLY A 275 5.97 7.12 -1.04
N ALA A 276 5.37 7.78 -2.03
CA ALA A 276 4.09 7.31 -2.55
C ALA A 276 4.29 5.89 -3.10
N VAL A 277 3.40 4.97 -2.73
CA VAL A 277 3.45 3.54 -3.12
C VAL A 277 2.30 3.19 -4.04
#